data_AF-A0A925XL00-F1
#
_entry.id   AF-A0A925XL00-F1
#
_cell.length_a   1.000
_cell.length_b   1.000
_cell.length_c   1.000
_cell.angle_alpha   90.00
_cell.angle_beta   90.00
_cell.angle_gamma   90.00
#
_symmetry.space_group_name_H-M   'P 1'
#
loop_
_entity.id
_entity.type
_entity.pdbx_description
1 polymer ?
#
loop_
_entity_poly.entity_id
_entity_poly.type
_entity_poly.pdbx_seq_one_letter_code
_entity_poly.pdbx_strand_id
1 'polypeptide(L)'
;MASFCLGGHTLAGSQPPSCQADVLIVGAGITGLSAALEAANAGARVLVVERSSVWGGHAVVSAGAVSIVATPLQVKKGVQDNSQLAAEDFRTWGEDADPDWVRYYAEHSREQIYTWLSGLGVIFDNVIQPDGNRVPRLHQARGKGIGLVGPLYRACLSHPKVRFLWNTDVGQLQVQDGRVTGVGVKHLRSGQKSNLRAGAVILATGGFQSNLDMVRAFWPKHLPKPPRLLLGAGHDAIGDGHRLAQQAGASWDRMDHQWNYALGLPDPRDPSGRRGLAAFNPASIWVSQHGKRFTNEFAGAKHSLPALLAQPGAAYWAVFDEGGKPSFKVTLAGWEDFRELERVIFANPKLVLSAHALAGC
;
A
#
# COMPACT_ATOMS: atom_id res chain seq x y z
N MET A 1 30.36 -56.14 45.79
CA MET A 1 29.40 -55.15 45.26
C MET A 1 29.79 -54.88 43.82
N ALA A 2 28.81 -54.93 42.91
CA ALA A 2 28.88 -54.78 41.45
C ALA A 2 29.55 -53.45 41.01
N SER A 3 29.97 -53.19 39.76
CA SER A 3 29.48 -53.62 38.46
C SER A 3 30.52 -53.28 37.36
N PHE A 4 30.52 -54.07 36.29
CA PHE A 4 31.05 -53.73 34.96
C PHE A 4 30.24 -52.57 34.31
N CYS A 5 30.86 -51.76 33.44
CA CYS A 5 30.51 -51.64 32.00
C CYS A 5 31.11 -50.41 31.28
N LEU A 6 31.32 -50.62 29.97
CA LEU A 6 31.88 -49.78 28.90
C LEU A 6 30.99 -48.60 28.45
N GLY A 7 31.60 -47.67 27.68
CA GLY A 7 30.92 -46.77 26.72
C GLY A 7 31.63 -45.41 26.66
N GLY A 8 32.21 -44.94 25.56
CA GLY A 8 31.61 -44.81 24.23
C GLY A 8 31.34 -43.33 23.97
N HIS A 9 32.37 -42.56 23.59
CA HIS A 9 32.19 -41.16 23.18
C HIS A 9 31.63 -41.11 21.76
N THR A 10 30.31 -41.10 21.65
CA THR A 10 29.63 -40.72 20.41
C THR A 10 29.70 -39.20 20.29
N LEU A 11 30.42 -38.71 19.28
CA LEU A 11 30.34 -37.32 18.83
C LEU A 11 28.91 -37.07 18.34
N ALA A 12 28.09 -36.43 19.17
CA ALA A 12 26.80 -35.90 18.76
C ALA A 12 27.06 -34.83 17.69
N GLY A 13 26.71 -35.16 16.44
CA GLY A 13 26.67 -34.19 15.35
C GLY A 13 25.79 -33.00 15.78
N SER A 14 26.34 -31.79 15.65
CA SER A 14 25.62 -30.55 15.87
C SER A 14 24.42 -30.50 14.93
N GLN A 15 23.22 -30.79 15.42
CA GLN A 15 22.01 -30.44 14.69
C GLN A 15 22.05 -28.92 14.46
N PRO A 16 21.82 -28.44 13.22
CA PRO A 16 21.67 -27.01 13.01
C PRO A 16 20.56 -26.52 13.93
N PRO A 17 20.70 -25.33 14.57
CA PRO A 17 19.67 -24.83 15.48
C PRO A 17 18.34 -24.80 14.73
N SER A 18 17.30 -25.37 15.35
CA SER A 18 15.98 -25.53 14.75
C SER A 18 15.44 -24.20 14.26
N CYS A 19 14.95 -24.16 13.01
CA CYS A 19 14.35 -22.96 12.44
C CYS A 19 13.16 -22.51 13.31
N GLN A 20 13.14 -21.24 13.70
CA GLN A 20 12.01 -20.65 14.44
C GLN A 20 10.72 -20.63 13.61
N ALA A 21 10.84 -20.56 12.28
CA ALA A 21 9.72 -20.67 11.35
C ALA A 21 10.16 -21.41 10.08
N ASP A 22 9.20 -22.00 9.37
CA ASP A 22 9.46 -22.53 8.03
C ASP A 22 9.45 -21.38 7.02
N VAL A 23 8.53 -20.42 7.21
CA VAL A 23 8.45 -19.16 6.45
C VAL A 23 8.42 -17.96 7.40
N LEU A 24 9.34 -17.02 7.22
CA LEU A 24 9.33 -15.74 7.92
C LEU A 24 8.90 -14.64 6.96
N ILE A 25 7.94 -13.82 7.39
CA ILE A 25 7.35 -12.75 6.57
C ILE A 25 7.67 -11.42 7.24
N VAL A 26 8.23 -10.48 6.48
CA VAL A 26 8.57 -9.14 6.97
C VAL A 26 7.50 -8.15 6.52
N GLY A 27 6.67 -7.70 7.45
CA GLY A 27 5.55 -6.78 7.24
C GLY A 27 4.19 -7.47 7.38
N ALA A 28 3.29 -6.87 8.19
CA ALA A 28 1.92 -7.33 8.42
C ALA A 28 0.88 -6.51 7.63
N GLY A 29 1.25 -6.06 6.42
CA GLY A 29 0.32 -5.47 5.46
C GLY A 29 -0.48 -6.53 4.69
N ILE A 30 -1.32 -6.11 3.74
CA ILE A 30 -2.17 -7.03 2.95
C ILE A 30 -1.35 -8.15 2.27
N THR A 31 -0.19 -7.83 1.69
CA THR A 31 0.71 -8.82 1.07
C THR A 31 1.23 -9.82 2.09
N GLY A 32 1.71 -9.34 3.25
CA GLY A 32 2.28 -10.21 4.27
C GLY A 32 1.25 -11.11 4.94
N LEU A 33 0.05 -10.59 5.21
CA LEU A 33 -1.06 -11.37 5.75
C LEU A 33 -1.58 -12.39 4.73
N SER A 34 -1.63 -12.05 3.44
CA SER A 34 -2.03 -13.00 2.40
C SER A 34 -1.03 -14.14 2.28
N ALA A 35 0.27 -13.82 2.22
CA ALA A 35 1.34 -14.81 2.19
C ALA A 35 1.36 -15.66 3.47
N ALA A 36 1.08 -15.07 4.63
CA ALA A 36 1.05 -15.79 5.90
C ALA A 36 -0.06 -16.83 5.92
N LEU A 37 -1.27 -16.44 5.52
CA LEU A 37 -2.41 -17.34 5.50
C LEU A 37 -2.21 -18.47 4.50
N GLU A 38 -1.73 -18.15 3.29
CA GLU A 38 -1.50 -19.15 2.24
C GLU A 38 -0.42 -20.16 2.64
N ALA A 39 0.73 -19.69 3.13
CA ALA A 39 1.81 -20.56 3.59
C ALA A 39 1.36 -21.45 4.77
N ALA A 40 0.57 -20.89 5.68
CA ALA A 40 0.09 -21.62 6.84
C ALA A 40 -0.98 -22.68 6.47
N ASN A 41 -1.86 -22.37 5.51
CA ASN A 41 -2.82 -23.32 4.93
C ASN A 41 -2.11 -24.47 4.20
N ALA A 42 -0.98 -24.18 3.53
CA ALA A 42 -0.08 -25.18 2.96
C ALA A 42 0.71 -25.97 4.03
N GLY A 43 0.56 -25.63 5.31
CA GLY A 43 1.07 -26.39 6.44
C GLY A 43 2.37 -25.84 7.04
N ALA A 44 2.92 -24.74 6.55
CA ALA A 44 4.14 -24.13 7.10
C ALA A 44 3.89 -23.48 8.47
N ARG A 45 4.90 -23.50 9.35
CA ARG A 45 4.96 -22.64 10.54
C ARG A 45 5.40 -21.26 10.10
N VAL A 46 4.57 -20.25 10.32
CA VAL A 46 4.77 -18.90 9.83
C VAL A 46 5.05 -17.94 10.97
N LEU A 47 6.11 -17.13 10.84
CA LEU A 47 6.37 -16.00 11.72
C LEU A 47 6.27 -14.70 10.91
N VAL A 48 5.31 -13.85 11.25
CA VAL A 48 5.18 -12.50 10.70
C VAL A 48 5.88 -11.52 11.63
N VAL A 49 6.85 -10.76 11.12
CA VAL A 49 7.59 -9.73 11.86
C VAL A 49 7.12 -8.36 11.39
N GLU A 50 6.67 -7.52 12.31
CA GLU A 50 6.15 -6.19 12.02
C GLU A 50 6.76 -5.16 12.98
N ARG A 51 7.19 -4.02 12.43
CA ARG A 51 7.77 -2.93 13.21
C ARG A 51 6.72 -2.13 13.97
N SER A 52 5.51 -2.05 13.44
CA SER A 52 4.41 -1.37 14.09
C SER A 52 3.83 -2.22 15.23
N SER A 53 3.08 -1.56 16.13
CA SER A 53 2.26 -2.23 17.14
C SER A 53 0.91 -2.71 16.58
N VAL A 54 0.61 -2.36 15.33
CA VAL A 54 -0.64 -2.67 14.65
C VAL A 54 -0.37 -3.25 13.26
N TRP A 55 -1.35 -3.97 12.72
CA TRP A 55 -1.32 -4.58 11.40
C TRP A 55 -1.79 -3.62 10.31
N GLY A 56 -1.63 -4.03 9.05
CA GLY A 56 -2.33 -3.46 7.90
C GLY A 56 -1.49 -2.52 7.02
N GLY A 57 -0.48 -1.86 7.59
CA GLY A 57 0.40 -0.95 6.85
C GLY A 57 -0.38 0.12 6.06
N HIS A 58 0.04 0.43 4.84
CA HIS A 58 -0.67 1.39 3.99
C HIS A 58 -2.06 0.88 3.54
N ALA A 59 -2.28 -0.42 3.46
CA ALA A 59 -3.51 -0.97 2.89
C ALA A 59 -4.76 -0.61 3.72
N VAL A 60 -4.65 -0.55 5.05
CA VAL A 60 -5.79 -0.20 5.93
C VAL A 60 -6.23 1.25 5.85
N VAL A 61 -5.34 2.17 5.44
CA VAL A 61 -5.68 3.59 5.22
C VAL A 61 -6.21 3.87 3.81
N SER A 62 -6.12 2.88 2.92
CA SER A 62 -6.58 3.01 1.53
C SER A 62 -8.11 3.07 1.41
N ALA A 63 -8.59 3.42 0.22
CA ALA A 63 -9.99 3.31 -0.15
C ALA A 63 -10.52 1.85 -0.23
N GLY A 64 -9.66 0.85 -0.01
CA GLY A 64 -10.02 -0.58 -0.03
C GLY A 64 -10.44 -1.10 -1.39
N ALA A 65 -9.86 -0.55 -2.45
CA ALA A 65 -10.25 -0.85 -3.82
C ALA A 65 -9.23 -1.78 -4.51
N VAL A 66 -9.71 -2.77 -5.24
CA VAL A 66 -8.90 -3.76 -5.96
C VAL A 66 -9.45 -3.93 -7.38
N SER A 67 -8.59 -3.89 -8.40
CA SER A 67 -9.01 -4.17 -9.77
C SER A 67 -9.23 -5.68 -9.93
N ILE A 68 -10.44 -6.12 -10.26
CA ILE A 68 -10.76 -7.54 -10.41
C ILE A 68 -11.61 -7.74 -11.66
N VAL A 69 -11.36 -8.83 -12.39
CA VAL A 69 -11.91 -9.09 -13.72
C VAL A 69 -13.04 -10.13 -13.66
N ALA A 70 -14.08 -9.94 -14.47
CA ALA A 70 -15.17 -10.89 -14.71
C ALA A 70 -15.87 -11.47 -13.46
N THR A 71 -16.10 -10.65 -12.42
CA THR A 71 -16.67 -11.08 -11.14
C THR A 71 -18.19 -11.23 -11.16
N PRO A 72 -18.77 -12.02 -10.23
CA PRO A 72 -20.22 -12.04 -10.01
C PRO A 72 -20.82 -10.65 -9.69
N LEU A 73 -20.06 -9.76 -9.03
CA LEU A 73 -20.53 -8.41 -8.75
C LEU A 73 -20.66 -7.57 -10.02
N GLN A 74 -19.70 -7.68 -10.96
CA GLN A 74 -19.80 -7.03 -12.27
C GLN A 74 -21.04 -7.51 -13.03
N VAL A 75 -21.25 -8.84 -13.10
CA VAL A 75 -22.44 -9.43 -13.72
C VAL A 75 -23.73 -8.89 -13.08
N LYS A 76 -23.79 -8.84 -11.74
CA LYS A 76 -24.95 -8.28 -11.00
C LYS A 76 -25.21 -6.81 -11.33
N LYS A 77 -24.17 -6.03 -11.65
CA LYS A 77 -24.28 -4.62 -12.07
C LYS A 77 -24.49 -4.45 -13.59
N GLY A 78 -24.72 -5.54 -14.33
CA GLY A 78 -24.90 -5.49 -15.79
C GLY A 78 -23.62 -5.22 -16.56
N VAL A 79 -22.44 -5.38 -15.94
CA VAL A 79 -21.14 -5.19 -16.58
C VAL A 79 -20.71 -6.48 -17.25
N GLN A 80 -20.51 -6.43 -18.56
CA GLN A 80 -19.93 -7.52 -19.35
C GLN A 80 -18.41 -7.34 -19.41
N ASP A 81 -17.67 -8.27 -18.83
CA ASP A 81 -16.20 -8.21 -18.74
C ASP A 81 -15.57 -9.58 -18.99
N ASN A 82 -14.32 -9.61 -19.45
CA ASN A 82 -13.53 -10.81 -19.67
C ASN A 82 -12.02 -10.51 -19.57
N SER A 83 -11.21 -11.57 -19.47
CA SER A 83 -9.76 -11.45 -19.30
C SER A 83 -9.06 -10.82 -20.50
N GLN A 84 -9.53 -11.06 -21.73
CA GLN A 84 -8.93 -10.47 -22.93
C GLN A 84 -9.10 -8.95 -22.95
N LEU A 85 -10.33 -8.47 -22.72
CA LEU A 85 -10.66 -7.05 -22.63
C LEU A 85 -9.85 -6.36 -21.53
N ALA A 86 -9.74 -6.99 -20.36
CA ALA A 86 -8.96 -6.46 -19.24
C ALA A 86 -7.45 -6.42 -19.55
N ALA A 87 -6.90 -7.47 -20.15
CA ALA A 87 -5.48 -7.52 -20.50
C ALA A 87 -5.11 -6.46 -21.55
N GLU A 88 -5.98 -6.24 -22.54
CA GLU A 88 -5.83 -5.15 -23.52
C GLU A 88 -5.86 -3.77 -22.84
N ASP A 89 -6.81 -3.54 -21.93
CA ASP A 89 -6.92 -2.27 -21.18
C ASP A 89 -5.67 -2.03 -20.34
N PHE A 90 -5.23 -3.03 -19.58
CA PHE A 90 -4.05 -2.92 -18.73
C PHE A 90 -2.77 -2.69 -19.52
N ARG A 91 -2.60 -3.34 -20.68
CA ARG A 91 -1.45 -3.13 -21.57
C ARG A 91 -1.47 -1.77 -22.25
N THR A 92 -2.65 -1.33 -22.70
CA THR A 92 -2.79 -0.06 -23.41
C THR A 92 -2.58 1.12 -22.45
N TRP A 93 -3.09 0.99 -21.23
CA TRP A 93 -3.00 2.05 -20.23
C TRP A 93 -1.70 2.02 -19.43
N GLY A 94 -1.18 0.84 -19.11
CA GLY A 94 0.03 0.65 -18.30
C GLY A 94 1.30 1.12 -19.02
N GLU A 95 2.31 1.50 -18.23
CA GLU A 95 3.64 1.84 -18.74
C GLU A 95 4.52 0.59 -18.64
N ASP A 96 4.94 0.09 -19.80
CA ASP A 96 5.83 -1.07 -19.95
C ASP A 96 5.35 -2.36 -19.28
N ALA A 97 4.03 -2.56 -19.17
CA ALA A 97 3.44 -3.69 -18.44
C ALA A 97 3.95 -5.04 -18.94
N ASP A 98 4.40 -5.89 -18.01
CA ASP A 98 4.83 -7.25 -18.33
C ASP A 98 3.62 -8.07 -18.84
N PRO A 99 3.65 -8.57 -20.09
CA PRO A 99 2.49 -9.19 -20.71
C PRO A 99 2.09 -10.50 -20.03
N ASP A 100 3.03 -11.25 -19.46
CA ASP A 100 2.72 -12.50 -18.77
C ASP A 100 2.06 -12.24 -17.42
N TRP A 101 2.56 -11.25 -16.67
CA TRP A 101 1.89 -10.83 -15.43
C TRP A 101 0.52 -10.24 -15.67
N VAL A 102 0.35 -9.42 -16.72
CA VAL A 102 -0.96 -8.86 -17.08
C VAL A 102 -1.95 -9.97 -17.44
N ARG A 103 -1.53 -10.92 -18.28
CA ARG A 103 -2.36 -12.07 -18.67
C ARG A 103 -2.74 -12.89 -17.45
N TYR A 104 -1.77 -13.27 -16.62
CA TYR A 104 -2.01 -14.04 -15.40
C TYR A 104 -2.99 -13.32 -14.47
N TYR A 105 -2.79 -12.02 -14.21
CA TYR A 105 -3.69 -11.25 -13.36
C TYR A 105 -5.11 -11.19 -13.94
N ALA A 106 -5.25 -10.92 -15.24
CA ALA A 106 -6.56 -10.83 -15.89
C ALA A 106 -7.31 -12.17 -15.87
N GLU A 107 -6.61 -13.28 -16.04
CA GLU A 107 -7.18 -14.64 -16.04
C GLU A 107 -7.55 -15.13 -14.64
N HIS A 108 -6.76 -14.78 -13.61
CA HIS A 108 -6.87 -15.40 -12.29
C HIS A 108 -7.44 -14.50 -11.19
N SER A 109 -7.53 -13.18 -11.40
CA SER A 109 -7.98 -12.24 -10.34
C SER A 109 -9.37 -12.57 -9.79
N ARG A 110 -10.30 -13.09 -10.61
CA ARG A 110 -11.60 -13.52 -10.11
C ARG A 110 -11.49 -14.56 -9.00
N GLU A 111 -10.71 -15.61 -9.24
CA GLU A 111 -10.62 -16.73 -8.30
C GLU A 111 -9.66 -16.42 -7.15
N GLN A 112 -8.44 -15.99 -7.49
CA GLN A 112 -7.36 -15.78 -6.52
C GLN A 112 -7.55 -14.53 -5.66
N ILE A 113 -8.41 -13.59 -6.08
CA ILE A 113 -8.70 -12.38 -5.31
C ILE A 113 -10.17 -12.33 -4.90
N TYR A 114 -11.11 -12.27 -5.83
CA TYR A 114 -12.52 -12.07 -5.46
C TYR A 114 -13.09 -13.26 -4.67
N THR A 115 -12.98 -14.49 -5.19
CA THR A 115 -13.50 -15.69 -4.52
C THR A 115 -12.80 -15.90 -3.17
N TRP A 116 -11.47 -15.85 -3.17
CA TRP A 116 -10.66 -16.05 -1.96
C TRP A 116 -10.98 -15.03 -0.86
N LEU A 117 -10.96 -13.72 -1.17
CA LEU A 117 -11.28 -12.67 -0.19
C LEU A 117 -12.74 -12.75 0.28
N SER A 118 -13.68 -13.05 -0.62
CA SER A 118 -15.09 -13.24 -0.25
C SER A 118 -15.27 -14.41 0.71
N GLY A 119 -14.54 -15.52 0.50
CA GLY A 119 -14.53 -16.67 1.39
C GLY A 119 -14.00 -16.36 2.79
N LEU A 120 -13.11 -15.37 2.91
CA LEU A 120 -12.63 -14.84 4.20
C LEU A 120 -13.59 -13.84 4.84
N GLY A 121 -14.66 -13.44 4.15
CA GLY A 121 -15.67 -12.50 4.62
C GLY A 121 -15.44 -11.04 4.22
N VAL A 122 -14.58 -10.77 3.22
CA VAL A 122 -14.55 -9.45 2.56
C VAL A 122 -15.81 -9.28 1.72
N ILE A 123 -16.48 -8.13 1.86
CA ILE A 123 -17.68 -7.82 1.08
C ILE A 123 -17.32 -6.70 0.11
N PHE A 124 -17.44 -6.96 -1.19
CA PHE A 124 -17.41 -5.94 -2.23
C PHE A 124 -18.84 -5.52 -2.57
N ASP A 125 -19.19 -4.25 -2.37
CA ASP A 125 -20.53 -3.72 -2.67
C ASP A 125 -20.54 -2.64 -3.76
N ASN A 126 -19.35 -2.22 -4.22
CA ASN A 126 -19.23 -1.31 -5.34
C ASN A 126 -18.17 -1.76 -6.36
N VAL A 127 -18.40 -1.40 -7.63
CA VAL A 127 -17.43 -1.50 -8.71
C VAL A 127 -17.44 -0.17 -9.45
N ILE A 128 -16.25 0.41 -9.59
CA ILE A 128 -16.03 1.75 -10.13
C ILE A 128 -15.35 1.61 -11.50
N GLN A 129 -15.60 2.56 -12.40
CA GLN A 129 -14.88 2.72 -13.66
C GLN A 129 -13.54 3.40 -13.39
N PRO A 130 -12.39 2.70 -13.44
CA PRO A 130 -11.10 3.37 -13.37
C PRO A 130 -10.69 3.91 -14.75
N ASP A 131 -9.76 4.86 -14.74
CA ASP A 131 -9.13 5.37 -15.96
C ASP A 131 -8.48 4.24 -16.77
N GLY A 132 -8.48 4.37 -18.09
CA GLY A 132 -7.86 3.40 -19.01
C GLY A 132 -8.59 2.07 -19.17
N ASN A 133 -9.73 1.88 -18.49
CA ASN A 133 -10.55 0.69 -18.63
C ASN A 133 -11.80 0.98 -19.46
N ARG A 134 -12.23 0.04 -20.30
CA ARG A 134 -13.47 0.13 -21.07
C ARG A 134 -14.72 -0.21 -20.25
N VAL A 135 -14.56 -0.93 -19.13
CA VAL A 135 -15.66 -1.32 -18.24
C VAL A 135 -15.27 -1.19 -16.75
N PRO A 136 -16.24 -1.12 -15.81
CA PRO A 136 -15.95 -1.01 -14.40
C PRO A 136 -15.25 -2.27 -13.85
N ARG A 137 -14.05 -2.11 -13.26
CA ARG A 137 -13.26 -3.21 -12.66
C ARG A 137 -12.74 -2.93 -11.26
N LEU A 138 -12.86 -1.71 -10.77
CA LEU A 138 -12.30 -1.33 -9.47
C LEU A 138 -13.30 -1.66 -8.35
N HIS A 139 -13.15 -2.83 -7.73
CA HIS A 139 -14.01 -3.35 -6.68
C HIS A 139 -13.66 -2.72 -5.34
N GLN A 140 -14.62 -2.05 -4.70
CA GLN A 140 -14.41 -1.42 -3.40
C GLN A 140 -14.97 -2.29 -2.28
N ALA A 141 -14.13 -2.60 -1.29
CA ALA A 141 -14.54 -3.32 -0.09
C ALA A 141 -15.37 -2.41 0.82
N ARG A 142 -16.45 -2.96 1.38
CA ARG A 142 -17.23 -2.32 2.44
C ARG A 142 -16.31 -2.03 3.63
N GLY A 143 -16.31 -0.80 4.13
CA GLY A 143 -15.40 -0.38 5.19
C GLY A 143 -13.97 -0.11 4.70
N LYS A 144 -13.77 0.09 3.40
CA LYS A 144 -12.51 0.49 2.76
C LYS A 144 -11.34 -0.43 3.15
N GLY A 145 -10.14 0.12 3.33
CA GLY A 145 -8.92 -0.63 3.63
C GLY A 145 -9.05 -1.53 4.86
N ILE A 146 -9.74 -1.09 5.91
CA ILE A 146 -9.98 -1.90 7.11
C ILE A 146 -10.85 -3.11 6.79
N GLY A 147 -11.94 -2.91 6.03
CA GLY A 147 -12.82 -3.99 5.61
C GLY A 147 -12.18 -4.97 4.63
N LEU A 148 -11.22 -4.50 3.84
CA LEU A 148 -10.42 -5.35 2.94
C LEU A 148 -9.43 -6.23 3.71
N VAL A 149 -8.67 -5.65 4.65
CA VAL A 149 -7.51 -6.33 5.26
C VAL A 149 -7.87 -7.01 6.60
N GLY A 150 -8.85 -6.49 7.33
CA GLY A 150 -9.28 -7.03 8.62
C GLY A 150 -9.73 -8.49 8.63
N PRO A 151 -10.46 -8.98 7.61
CA PRO A 151 -10.76 -10.41 7.50
C PRO A 151 -9.52 -11.29 7.39
N LEU A 152 -8.50 -10.90 6.62
CA LEU A 152 -7.24 -11.65 6.53
C LEU A 152 -6.50 -11.67 7.86
N TYR A 153 -6.43 -10.52 8.55
CA TYR A 153 -5.80 -10.44 9.86
C TYR A 153 -6.48 -11.37 10.87
N ARG A 154 -7.82 -11.38 10.91
CA ARG A 154 -8.60 -12.30 11.75
C ARG A 154 -8.32 -13.76 11.41
N ALA A 155 -8.29 -14.12 10.13
CA ALA A 155 -7.96 -15.48 9.69
C ALA A 155 -6.55 -15.89 10.13
N CYS A 156 -5.56 -15.00 9.99
CA CYS A 156 -4.19 -15.25 10.45
C CYS A 156 -4.13 -15.44 11.97
N LEU A 157 -4.82 -14.59 12.76
CA LEU A 157 -4.87 -14.71 14.22
C LEU A 157 -5.48 -16.03 14.68
N SER A 158 -6.50 -16.52 13.97
CA SER A 158 -7.15 -17.79 14.28
C SER A 158 -6.36 -19.01 13.81
N HIS A 159 -5.37 -18.85 12.93
CA HIS A 159 -4.62 -19.97 12.37
C HIS A 159 -3.51 -20.44 13.33
N PRO A 160 -3.50 -21.71 13.79
CA PRO A 160 -2.60 -22.17 14.85
C PRO A 160 -1.11 -22.12 14.49
N LYS A 161 -0.80 -22.15 13.18
CA LYS A 161 0.58 -22.09 12.65
C LYS A 161 1.11 -20.68 12.38
N VAL A 162 0.30 -19.64 12.58
CA VAL A 162 0.73 -18.25 12.38
C VAL A 162 1.08 -17.62 13.73
N ARG A 163 2.22 -16.96 13.80
CA ARG A 163 2.66 -16.16 14.94
C ARG A 163 3.09 -14.78 14.48
N PHE A 164 2.88 -13.79 15.35
CA PHE A 164 3.27 -12.41 15.11
C PHE A 164 4.34 -11.96 16.10
N LEU A 165 5.31 -11.21 15.61
CA LEU A 165 6.33 -10.53 16.38
C LEU A 165 6.25 -9.03 16.07
N TRP A 166 5.53 -8.30 16.94
CA TRP A 166 5.26 -6.87 16.80
C TRP A 166 6.35 -6.01 17.41
N ASN A 167 6.42 -4.75 17.00
CA ASN A 167 7.42 -3.80 17.49
C ASN A 167 8.85 -4.31 17.24
N THR A 168 9.06 -4.96 16.10
CA THR A 168 10.34 -5.59 15.76
C THR A 168 10.77 -5.15 14.37
N ASP A 169 11.90 -4.48 14.32
CA ASP A 169 12.48 -3.97 13.10
C ASP A 169 13.44 -5.00 12.48
N VAL A 170 13.36 -5.20 11.18
CA VAL A 170 14.27 -6.09 10.44
C VAL A 170 15.34 -5.23 9.77
N GLY A 171 16.58 -5.39 10.21
CA GLY A 171 17.70 -4.56 9.76
C GLY A 171 18.67 -5.27 8.81
N GLN A 172 18.57 -6.59 8.65
CA GLN A 172 19.51 -7.38 7.85
C GLN A 172 18.89 -8.70 7.39
N LEU A 173 19.17 -9.12 6.16
CA LEU A 173 18.97 -10.51 5.71
C LEU A 173 20.20 -11.35 6.08
N GLN A 174 19.98 -12.52 6.69
CA GLN A 174 21.05 -13.45 7.00
C GLN A 174 21.27 -14.35 5.77
N VAL A 175 22.47 -14.32 5.21
CA VAL A 175 22.82 -15.08 4.00
C VAL A 175 23.95 -16.06 4.32
N GLN A 176 23.79 -17.32 3.95
CA GLN A 176 24.78 -18.39 4.07
C GLN A 176 24.82 -19.14 2.75
N ASP A 177 26.02 -19.31 2.17
CA ASP A 177 26.23 -20.01 0.90
C ASP A 177 25.30 -19.54 -0.23
N GLY A 178 25.11 -18.22 -0.34
CA GLY A 178 24.22 -17.60 -1.34
C GLY A 178 22.73 -17.75 -1.07
N ARG A 179 22.32 -18.41 0.03
CA ARG A 179 20.93 -18.61 0.43
C ARG A 179 20.56 -17.73 1.62
N VAL A 180 19.39 -17.09 1.56
CA VAL A 180 18.80 -16.42 2.74
C VAL A 180 18.33 -17.47 3.75
N THR A 181 18.81 -17.39 4.99
CA THR A 181 18.52 -18.34 6.08
C THR A 181 17.78 -17.70 7.27
N GLY A 182 17.47 -16.41 7.19
CA GLY A 182 16.80 -15.69 8.25
C GLY A 182 16.97 -14.18 8.18
N VAL A 183 16.71 -13.52 9.31
CA VAL A 183 16.78 -12.06 9.44
C VAL A 183 17.43 -11.64 10.77
N GLY A 184 18.19 -10.55 10.74
CA GLY A 184 18.63 -9.83 11.94
C GLY A 184 17.58 -8.80 12.35
N VAL A 185 17.16 -8.84 13.62
CA VAL A 185 16.08 -8.00 14.13
C VAL A 185 16.50 -7.16 15.33
N LYS A 186 15.82 -6.01 15.50
CA LYS A 186 15.86 -5.17 16.69
C LYS A 186 14.46 -5.07 17.29
N HIS A 187 14.31 -5.50 18.53
CA HIS A 187 13.09 -5.33 19.31
C HIS A 187 12.98 -3.86 19.73
N LEU A 188 12.00 -3.13 19.21
CA LEU A 188 11.91 -1.68 19.35
C LEU A 188 11.56 -1.23 20.77
N ARG A 189 10.87 -2.08 21.55
CA ARG A 189 10.52 -1.79 22.94
C ARG A 189 11.69 -1.93 23.92
N SER A 190 12.57 -2.91 23.68
CA SER A 190 13.70 -3.21 24.58
C SER A 190 15.05 -2.74 24.05
N GLY A 191 15.14 -2.44 22.74
CA GLY A 191 16.39 -2.19 22.04
C GLY A 191 17.23 -3.44 21.75
N GLN A 192 16.82 -4.61 22.25
CA GLN A 192 17.56 -5.86 22.09
C GLN A 192 17.67 -6.26 20.61
N LYS A 193 18.84 -6.76 20.21
CA LYS A 193 19.07 -7.34 18.88
C LYS A 193 19.13 -8.86 18.97
N SER A 194 18.59 -9.54 17.97
CA SER A 194 18.63 -11.00 17.85
C SER A 194 18.55 -11.44 16.39
N ASN A 195 18.85 -12.71 16.11
CA ASN A 195 18.68 -13.31 14.79
C ASN A 195 17.52 -14.32 14.81
N LEU A 196 16.70 -14.30 13.77
CA LEU A 196 15.60 -15.25 13.56
C LEU A 196 15.93 -16.09 12.33
N ARG A 197 15.99 -17.41 12.46
CA ARG A 197 16.21 -18.35 11.34
C ARG A 197 14.89 -18.82 10.76
N ALA A 198 14.86 -18.95 9.44
CA ALA A 198 13.72 -19.49 8.71
C ALA A 198 14.15 -20.25 7.46
N GLY A 199 13.30 -21.18 7.00
CA GLY A 199 13.52 -21.90 5.75
C GLY A 199 13.44 -21.00 4.52
N ALA A 200 12.53 -20.01 4.56
CA ALA A 200 12.39 -18.95 3.56
C ALA A 200 12.03 -17.62 4.22
N VAL A 201 12.35 -16.51 3.55
CA VAL A 201 11.99 -15.15 3.96
C VAL A 201 11.20 -14.49 2.83
N ILE A 202 10.03 -13.91 3.16
CA ILE A 202 9.22 -13.11 2.24
C ILE A 202 9.28 -11.65 2.70
N LEU A 203 9.79 -10.76 1.84
CA LEU A 203 9.73 -9.32 2.07
C LEU A 203 8.37 -8.78 1.60
N ALA A 204 7.52 -8.38 2.55
CA ALA A 204 6.20 -7.81 2.32
C ALA A 204 6.10 -6.38 2.91
N THR A 205 7.16 -5.60 2.72
CA THR A 205 7.44 -4.35 3.43
C THR A 205 6.78 -3.10 2.83
N GLY A 206 6.01 -3.24 1.76
CA GLY A 206 5.43 -2.11 1.03
C GLY A 206 6.47 -1.25 0.28
N GLY A 207 6.04 -0.05 -0.13
CA GLY A 207 6.83 0.88 -0.94
C GLY A 207 7.72 1.84 -0.15
N PHE A 208 8.13 2.93 -0.82
CA PHE A 208 9.00 3.97 -0.27
C PHE A 208 8.37 5.38 -0.27
N GLN A 209 7.06 5.50 -0.50
CA GLN A 209 6.42 6.80 -0.74
C GLN A 209 6.22 7.67 0.52
N SER A 210 6.65 7.19 1.69
CA SER A 210 6.84 7.98 2.91
C SER A 210 8.28 8.48 3.10
N ASN A 211 9.20 8.16 2.19
CA ASN A 211 10.59 8.63 2.16
C ASN A 211 10.79 9.61 0.99
N LEU A 212 10.65 10.91 1.26
CA LEU A 212 10.74 11.95 0.22
C LEU A 212 12.12 12.00 -0.46
N ASP A 213 13.19 11.64 0.23
CA ASP A 213 14.52 11.66 -0.36
C ASP A 213 14.64 10.56 -1.42
N MET A 214 14.14 9.37 -1.12
CA MET A 214 14.07 8.25 -2.06
C MET A 214 13.11 8.53 -3.22
N VAL A 215 11.93 9.10 -2.94
CA VAL A 215 10.98 9.59 -3.96
C VAL A 215 11.65 10.55 -4.93
N ARG A 216 12.42 11.53 -4.43
CA ARG A 216 13.12 12.53 -5.25
C ARG A 216 14.31 11.96 -6.01
N ALA A 217 15.02 11.00 -5.43
CA ALA A 217 16.12 10.29 -6.08
C ALA A 217 15.63 9.51 -7.30
N PHE A 218 14.46 8.88 -7.18
CA PHE A 218 13.84 8.09 -8.24
C PHE A 218 12.72 8.82 -8.98
N TRP A 219 12.63 10.15 -8.91
CA TRP A 219 11.52 10.87 -9.55
C TRP A 219 11.47 10.59 -11.07
N PRO A 220 10.28 10.36 -11.67
CA PRO A 220 10.16 10.12 -13.11
C PRO A 220 10.90 11.19 -13.92
N LYS A 221 11.86 10.78 -14.75
CA LYS A 221 12.77 11.72 -15.44
C LYS A 221 12.06 12.64 -16.44
N HIS A 222 10.92 12.19 -16.98
CA HIS A 222 10.13 12.95 -17.94
C HIS A 222 9.22 14.00 -17.28
N LEU A 223 9.12 14.04 -15.94
CA LEU A 223 8.32 15.01 -15.20
C LEU A 223 9.19 16.06 -14.51
N PRO A 224 8.75 17.33 -14.45
CA PRO A 224 9.40 18.33 -13.61
C PRO A 224 9.42 17.88 -12.14
N LYS A 225 10.55 18.08 -11.45
CA LYS A 225 10.65 17.79 -10.02
C LYS A 225 9.95 18.90 -9.22
N PRO A 226 8.87 18.59 -8.46
CA PRO A 226 8.17 19.62 -7.71
C PRO A 226 9.01 20.12 -6.52
N PRO A 227 8.91 21.42 -6.19
CA PRO A 227 9.60 21.97 -5.02
C PRO A 227 9.05 21.38 -3.72
N ARG A 228 7.73 21.11 -3.68
CA ARG A 228 7.04 20.53 -2.53
C ARG A 228 6.35 19.22 -2.90
N LEU A 229 6.47 18.23 -2.03
CA LEU A 229 5.76 16.95 -2.09
C LEU A 229 5.11 16.69 -0.75
N LEU A 230 3.91 16.12 -0.77
CA LEU A 230 3.19 15.70 0.42
C LEU A 230 3.19 14.17 0.53
N LEU A 231 3.35 13.67 1.75
CA LEU A 231 3.33 12.26 2.08
C LEU A 231 1.89 11.76 2.19
N GLY A 232 1.43 10.99 1.19
CA GLY A 232 0.11 10.34 1.18
C GLY A 232 0.13 8.86 1.57
N ALA A 233 1.32 8.25 1.73
CA ALA A 233 1.45 6.84 2.06
C ALA A 233 1.47 6.58 3.58
N GLY A 234 1.32 5.30 3.96
CA GLY A 234 1.43 4.86 5.35
C GLY A 234 2.81 5.19 5.94
N HIS A 235 2.88 5.49 7.24
CA HIS A 235 4.10 6.00 7.89
C HIS A 235 5.35 5.15 7.63
N ASP A 236 5.19 3.83 7.61
CA ASP A 236 6.30 2.88 7.49
C ASP A 236 6.70 2.52 6.06
N ALA A 237 6.03 3.10 5.04
CA ALA A 237 6.37 2.88 3.63
C ALA A 237 7.62 3.69 3.23
N ILE A 238 8.79 3.37 3.82
CA ILE A 238 10.03 4.15 3.69
C ILE A 238 11.14 3.44 2.90
N GLY A 239 10.84 2.30 2.28
CA GLY A 239 11.74 1.61 1.36
C GLY A 239 12.78 0.68 2.01
N ASP A 240 12.61 0.30 3.27
CA ASP A 240 13.63 -0.51 3.98
C ASP A 240 13.81 -1.90 3.35
N GLY A 241 12.70 -2.56 2.96
CA GLY A 241 12.79 -3.85 2.27
C GLY A 241 13.50 -3.78 0.92
N HIS A 242 13.44 -2.64 0.22
CA HIS A 242 14.20 -2.45 -1.02
C HIS A 242 15.70 -2.49 -0.72
N ARG A 243 16.14 -1.79 0.32
CA ARG A 243 17.55 -1.78 0.76
C ARG A 243 18.00 -3.14 1.28
N LEU A 244 17.16 -3.84 2.04
CA LEU A 244 17.43 -5.21 2.49
C LEU A 244 17.65 -6.16 1.32
N ALA A 245 16.76 -6.10 0.32
CA ALA A 245 16.88 -6.93 -0.88
C ALA A 245 18.17 -6.61 -1.67
N GLN A 246 18.48 -5.33 -1.86
CA GLN A 246 19.69 -4.91 -2.56
C GLN A 246 20.96 -5.37 -1.86
N GLN A 247 21.01 -5.26 -0.52
CA GLN A 247 22.14 -5.76 0.29
C GLN A 247 22.36 -7.27 0.16
N ALA A 248 21.32 -8.02 -0.18
CA ALA A 248 21.39 -9.46 -0.48
C ALA A 248 21.64 -9.78 -1.97
N GLY A 249 21.94 -8.77 -2.80
CA GLY A 249 22.27 -8.93 -4.21
C GLY A 249 21.11 -8.80 -5.19
N ALA A 250 19.91 -8.41 -4.72
CA ALA A 250 18.80 -8.15 -5.62
C ALA A 250 19.00 -6.85 -6.41
N SER A 251 18.56 -6.83 -7.66
CA SER A 251 18.46 -5.60 -8.45
C SER A 251 17.12 -4.91 -8.19
N TRP A 252 17.12 -3.58 -8.21
CA TRP A 252 15.89 -2.81 -8.28
C TRP A 252 15.49 -2.61 -9.72
N ASP A 253 14.19 -2.71 -9.99
CA ASP A 253 13.64 -2.43 -11.30
C ASP A 253 12.56 -1.35 -11.19
N ARG A 254 12.48 -0.47 -12.21
CA ARG A 254 11.41 0.53 -12.38
C ARG A 254 11.10 1.39 -11.14
N MET A 255 12.11 1.73 -10.36
CA MET A 255 11.95 2.58 -9.17
C MET A 255 11.37 3.97 -9.49
N ASP A 256 11.49 4.40 -10.74
CA ASP A 256 10.95 5.64 -11.26
C ASP A 256 9.49 5.57 -11.72
N HIS A 257 8.88 4.38 -11.72
CA HIS A 257 7.46 4.20 -12.03
C HIS A 257 6.59 4.52 -10.80
N GLN A 258 6.52 5.81 -10.47
CA GLN A 258 5.84 6.31 -9.28
C GLN A 258 4.46 6.89 -9.61
N TRP A 259 3.42 6.36 -8.97
CA TRP A 259 2.08 6.96 -9.03
C TRP A 259 1.94 8.11 -8.03
N ASN A 260 1.96 9.34 -8.54
CA ASN A 260 1.85 10.56 -7.74
C ASN A 260 0.49 11.23 -7.97
N TYR A 261 -0.16 11.67 -6.90
CA TYR A 261 -1.48 12.30 -6.97
C TYR A 261 -1.37 13.82 -7.13
N ALA A 262 -2.17 14.38 -8.04
CA ALA A 262 -2.38 15.84 -8.16
C ALA A 262 -3.41 16.38 -7.14
N LEU A 263 -3.91 15.54 -6.23
CA LEU A 263 -5.04 15.83 -5.32
C LEU A 263 -4.59 16.18 -3.90
N GLY A 264 -3.33 16.54 -3.71
CA GLY A 264 -2.73 16.73 -2.38
C GLY A 264 -3.23 17.99 -1.67
N LEU A 265 -3.98 17.83 -0.59
CA LEU A 265 -4.28 18.89 0.40
C LEU A 265 -3.41 18.66 1.65
N PRO A 266 -2.68 19.65 2.19
CA PRO A 266 -1.94 19.46 3.45
C PRO A 266 -2.85 18.94 4.57
N ASP A 267 -2.44 17.87 5.27
CA ASP A 267 -3.21 17.36 6.42
C ASP A 267 -3.02 18.32 7.61
N PRO A 268 -4.05 19.06 8.04
CA PRO A 268 -3.91 20.02 9.14
C PRO A 268 -3.66 19.35 10.50
N ARG A 269 -3.82 18.03 10.60
CA ARG A 269 -3.53 17.25 11.81
C ARG A 269 -2.07 16.83 11.89
N ASP A 270 -1.30 16.98 10.80
CA ASP A 270 0.13 16.68 10.79
C ASP A 270 0.94 17.92 11.17
N PRO A 271 1.51 17.99 12.39
CA PRO A 271 2.28 19.15 12.82
C PRO A 271 3.57 19.35 12.02
N SER A 272 4.07 18.32 11.31
CA SER A 272 5.24 18.46 10.46
C SER A 272 4.94 19.20 9.14
N GLY A 273 3.67 19.31 8.76
CA GLY A 273 3.24 19.91 7.49
C GLY A 273 3.68 19.15 6.25
N ARG A 274 4.17 17.91 6.41
CA ARG A 274 4.71 17.08 5.33
C ARG A 274 3.68 16.12 4.76
N ARG A 275 2.60 15.81 5.47
CA ARG A 275 1.55 14.88 5.02
C ARG A 275 0.48 15.57 4.20
N GLY A 276 -0.07 14.79 3.28
CA GLY A 276 -1.16 15.20 2.41
C GLY A 276 -2.32 14.23 2.48
N LEU A 277 -3.52 14.79 2.35
CA LEU A 277 -4.76 14.12 2.08
C LEU A 277 -4.96 14.05 0.57
N ALA A 278 -5.52 12.96 0.07
CA ALA A 278 -6.07 12.92 -1.28
C ALA A 278 -7.49 13.49 -1.23
N ALA A 279 -7.60 14.78 -1.55
CA ALA A 279 -8.84 15.55 -1.46
C ALA A 279 -9.31 15.97 -2.86
N PHE A 280 -10.62 15.83 -3.10
CA PHE A 280 -11.21 16.13 -4.39
C PHE A 280 -12.62 16.69 -4.22
N ASN A 281 -13.01 17.62 -5.09
CA ASN A 281 -14.37 18.08 -5.22
C ASN A 281 -14.78 18.08 -6.70
N PRO A 282 -15.79 17.27 -7.11
CA PRO A 282 -16.25 17.23 -8.50
C PRO A 282 -16.92 18.54 -8.94
N ALA A 283 -17.33 19.43 -8.03
CA ALA A 283 -17.83 20.75 -8.40
C ALA A 283 -16.72 21.78 -8.62
N SER A 284 -15.45 21.42 -8.40
CA SER A 284 -14.35 22.39 -8.45
C SER A 284 -13.77 22.58 -9.85
N ILE A 285 -13.35 23.82 -10.12
CA ILE A 285 -12.36 24.14 -11.15
C ILE A 285 -11.00 24.34 -10.49
N TRP A 286 -9.92 24.01 -11.18
CA TRP A 286 -8.55 24.20 -10.70
C TRP A 286 -7.96 25.43 -11.32
N VAL A 287 -7.59 26.41 -10.49
CA VAL A 287 -7.00 27.66 -10.93
C VAL A 287 -5.56 27.78 -10.44
N SER A 288 -4.69 28.26 -11.32
CA SER A 288 -3.30 28.58 -11.00
C SER A 288 -3.21 29.80 -10.06
N GLN A 289 -2.00 30.11 -9.60
CA GLN A 289 -1.73 31.33 -8.83
C GLN A 289 -2.03 32.64 -9.61
N HIS A 290 -2.21 32.54 -10.93
CA HIS A 290 -2.60 33.66 -11.79
C HIS A 290 -4.12 33.72 -12.06
N GLY A 291 -4.92 32.90 -11.38
CA GLY A 291 -6.38 32.88 -11.54
C GLY A 291 -6.85 32.31 -12.88
N LYS A 292 -6.04 31.49 -13.55
CA LYS A 292 -6.39 30.84 -14.83
C LYS A 292 -6.52 29.33 -14.64
N ARG A 293 -7.55 28.74 -15.26
CA ARG A 293 -7.66 27.27 -15.40
C ARG A 293 -6.51 26.75 -16.26
N PHE A 294 -6.02 25.55 -15.96
CA PHE A 294 -4.81 25.01 -16.62
C PHE A 294 -4.90 23.52 -16.99
N THR A 295 -5.94 22.81 -16.58
CA THR A 295 -6.11 21.37 -16.88
C THR A 295 -7.59 21.01 -16.93
N ASN A 296 -7.92 19.88 -17.56
CA ASN A 296 -9.17 19.19 -17.27
C ASN A 296 -9.02 18.43 -15.95
N GLU A 297 -9.78 18.85 -14.93
CA GLU A 297 -9.73 18.34 -13.56
C GLU A 297 -10.24 16.88 -13.43
N PHE A 298 -10.88 16.36 -14.48
CA PHE A 298 -11.42 15.00 -14.55
C PHE A 298 -10.59 14.03 -15.41
N ALA A 299 -9.55 14.49 -16.10
CA ALA A 299 -8.78 13.67 -17.06
C ALA A 299 -7.78 12.68 -16.42
N GLY A 300 -7.95 12.37 -15.13
CA GLY A 300 -7.07 11.46 -14.39
C GLY A 300 -5.70 12.05 -14.04
N ALA A 301 -4.93 11.32 -13.23
CA ALA A 301 -3.62 11.79 -12.75
C ALA A 301 -2.57 11.88 -13.87
N LYS A 302 -2.63 11.00 -14.90
CA LYS A 302 -1.70 11.04 -16.05
C LYS A 302 -1.76 12.37 -16.82
N HIS A 303 -2.91 13.03 -16.83
CA HIS A 303 -3.08 14.33 -17.48
C HIS A 303 -2.88 15.50 -16.50
N SER A 304 -3.54 15.44 -15.34
CA SER A 304 -3.56 16.55 -14.39
C SER A 304 -2.24 16.77 -13.64
N LEU A 305 -1.46 15.71 -13.38
CA LEU A 305 -0.19 15.84 -12.68
C LEU A 305 0.86 16.63 -13.49
N PRO A 306 1.16 16.31 -14.76
CA PRO A 306 2.08 17.13 -15.56
C PRO A 306 1.66 18.61 -15.64
N ALA A 307 0.36 18.86 -15.82
CA ALA A 307 -0.19 20.22 -15.90
C ALA A 307 -0.03 20.98 -14.57
N LEU A 308 -0.20 20.29 -13.43
CA LEU A 308 0.05 20.84 -12.10
C LEU A 308 1.53 21.13 -11.87
N LEU A 309 2.42 20.20 -12.25
CA LEU A 309 3.87 20.36 -12.09
C LEU A 309 4.44 21.53 -12.90
N ALA A 310 3.75 21.92 -13.97
CA ALA A 310 4.09 23.11 -14.76
C ALA A 310 3.62 24.44 -14.12
N GLN A 311 2.75 24.40 -13.10
CA GLN A 311 2.31 25.62 -12.40
C GLN A 311 3.38 26.12 -11.43
N PRO A 312 3.48 27.44 -11.19
CA PRO A 312 4.35 28.01 -10.16
C PRO A 312 4.14 27.32 -8.80
N GLY A 313 5.23 26.78 -8.24
CA GLY A 313 5.20 26.08 -6.95
C GLY A 313 4.58 24.67 -6.97
N ALA A 314 4.20 24.15 -8.15
CA ALA A 314 3.44 22.90 -8.29
C ALA A 314 2.18 22.88 -7.40
N ALA A 315 1.45 24.00 -7.38
CA ALA A 315 0.30 24.22 -6.52
C ALA A 315 -0.83 24.91 -7.29
N TYR A 316 -2.06 24.71 -6.82
CA TYR A 316 -3.28 25.26 -7.39
C TYR A 316 -4.32 25.53 -6.30
N TRP A 317 -5.37 26.27 -6.66
CA TRP A 317 -6.58 26.42 -5.85
C TRP A 317 -7.73 25.64 -6.49
N ALA A 318 -8.39 24.78 -5.72
CA ALA A 318 -9.65 24.17 -6.11
C ALA A 318 -10.80 25.11 -5.71
N VAL A 319 -11.49 25.69 -6.69
CA VAL A 319 -12.54 26.70 -6.47
C VAL A 319 -13.89 26.07 -6.77
N PHE A 320 -14.81 26.17 -5.82
CA PHE A 320 -16.21 25.74 -5.90
C PHE A 320 -17.08 26.65 -5.03
N ASP A 321 -18.39 26.65 -5.28
CA ASP A 321 -19.36 27.43 -4.51
C ASP A 321 -19.94 26.65 -3.32
N GLU A 322 -20.83 27.28 -2.55
CA GLU A 322 -21.46 26.62 -1.39
C GLU A 322 -22.31 25.41 -1.83
N GLY A 323 -22.88 25.42 -3.04
CA GLY A 323 -23.61 24.28 -3.62
C GLY A 323 -22.69 23.08 -3.89
N GLY A 324 -21.44 23.32 -4.27
CA GLY A 324 -20.42 22.29 -4.50
C GLY A 324 -19.78 21.73 -3.21
N LYS A 325 -19.87 22.43 -2.08
CA LYS A 325 -19.20 22.07 -0.83
C LYS A 325 -19.59 20.68 -0.28
N PRO A 326 -20.87 20.25 -0.29
CA PRO A 326 -21.25 18.90 0.16
C PRO A 326 -20.63 17.76 -0.68
N SER A 327 -20.11 18.07 -1.87
CA SER A 327 -19.47 17.09 -2.76
C SER A 327 -17.98 16.90 -2.48
N PHE A 328 -17.37 17.69 -1.60
CA PHE A 328 -15.97 17.54 -1.22
C PHE A 328 -15.73 16.21 -0.51
N LYS A 329 -14.68 15.49 -0.93
CA LYS A 329 -14.33 14.18 -0.39
C LYS A 329 -12.84 14.07 -0.14
N VAL A 330 -12.49 13.37 0.94
CA VAL A 330 -11.14 12.82 1.16
C VAL A 330 -11.22 11.31 0.96
N THR A 331 -10.37 10.76 0.10
CA THR A 331 -10.50 9.35 -0.33
C THR A 331 -9.96 8.34 0.68
N LEU A 332 -9.06 8.78 1.57
CA LEU A 332 -8.45 7.96 2.62
C LEU A 332 -9.50 7.48 3.64
N ALA A 333 -9.22 6.37 4.32
CA ALA A 333 -10.06 5.88 5.42
C ALA A 333 -9.99 6.84 6.63
N GLY A 334 -11.09 6.99 7.37
CA GLY A 334 -11.17 7.85 8.56
C GLY A 334 -11.48 9.32 8.25
N TRP A 335 -12.09 9.59 7.10
CA TRP A 335 -12.57 10.91 6.67
C TRP A 335 -13.98 10.86 6.08
N GLU A 336 -14.77 9.87 6.50
CA GLU A 336 -16.14 9.64 6.04
C GLU A 336 -17.14 10.61 6.68
N ASP A 337 -16.83 11.14 7.87
CA ASP A 337 -17.71 12.06 8.58
C ASP A 337 -17.54 13.50 8.06
N PHE A 338 -18.59 14.03 7.43
CA PHE A 338 -18.59 15.38 6.93
C PHE A 338 -18.40 16.43 8.03
N ARG A 339 -18.83 16.16 9.27
CA ARG A 339 -18.62 17.07 10.40
C ARG A 339 -17.13 17.20 10.74
N GLU A 340 -16.36 16.14 10.55
CA GLU A 340 -14.91 16.20 10.70
C GLU A 340 -14.29 17.07 9.61
N LEU A 341 -14.74 16.93 8.36
CA LEU A 341 -14.31 17.79 7.25
C LEU A 341 -14.63 19.27 7.53
N GLU A 342 -15.83 19.57 8.04
CA GLU A 342 -16.23 20.92 8.44
C GLU A 342 -15.30 21.50 9.51
N ARG A 343 -15.06 20.75 10.58
CA ARG A 343 -14.26 21.19 11.72
C ARG A 343 -12.77 21.33 11.40
N VAL A 344 -12.22 20.42 10.59
CA VAL A 344 -10.77 20.26 10.41
C VAL A 344 -10.26 20.93 9.14
N ILE A 345 -11.03 20.89 8.07
CA ILE A 345 -10.64 21.43 6.76
C ILE A 345 -11.34 22.77 6.51
N PHE A 346 -12.67 22.81 6.52
CA PHE A 346 -13.40 24.02 6.13
C PHE A 346 -13.28 25.17 7.14
N ALA A 347 -13.16 24.87 8.43
CA ALA A 347 -12.90 25.87 9.46
C ALA A 347 -11.43 26.33 9.52
N ASN A 348 -10.54 25.79 8.67
CA ASN A 348 -9.12 26.13 8.70
C ASN A 348 -8.77 27.23 7.69
N PRO A 349 -8.49 28.48 8.14
CA PRO A 349 -8.22 29.61 7.25
C PRO A 349 -6.90 29.50 6.49
N LYS A 350 -6.01 28.56 6.86
CA LYS A 350 -4.78 28.28 6.09
C LYS A 350 -5.03 27.36 4.89
N LEU A 351 -6.14 26.63 4.89
CA LEU A 351 -6.50 25.68 3.83
C LEU A 351 -7.65 26.18 2.96
N VAL A 352 -8.60 26.90 3.56
CA VAL A 352 -9.81 27.37 2.89
C VAL A 352 -9.89 28.89 3.00
N LEU A 353 -9.98 29.55 1.85
CA LEU A 353 -10.23 30.97 1.73
C LEU A 353 -11.64 31.17 1.14
N SER A 354 -12.41 32.07 1.73
CA SER A 354 -13.69 32.49 1.18
C SER A 354 -13.53 33.76 0.34
N ALA A 355 -14.43 34.00 -0.62
CA ALA A 355 -14.41 35.23 -1.41
C ALA A 355 -14.44 36.49 -0.55
N HIS A 356 -15.19 36.48 0.56
CA HIS A 356 -15.23 37.58 1.53
C HIS A 356 -13.86 37.82 2.20
N ALA A 357 -13.10 36.76 2.48
CA ALA A 357 -11.76 36.88 3.06
C ALA A 357 -10.73 37.44 2.06
N LEU A 358 -10.96 37.27 0.75
CA LEU A 358 -10.09 37.81 -0.31
C LEU A 358 -10.42 39.27 -0.67
N ALA A 359 -11.67 39.70 -0.49
CA ALA A 359 -12.12 41.06 -0.81
C ALA A 359 -11.62 42.14 0.18
N GLY A 360 -11.06 41.72 1.32
CA GLY A 360 -10.49 42.62 2.34
C GLY A 360 -8.95 42.69 2.34
N CYS A 361 -8.28 42.13 1.32
CA CYS A 361 -6.83 42.14 1.16
C CYS A 361 -6.35 43.14 0.12
#